data_AF-A0A950SKY0-F1
#
_entry.id   AF-A0A950SKY0-F1
#
_cell.length_a   1.000
_cell.length_b   1.000
_cell.length_c   1.000
_cell.angle_alpha   90.00
_cell.angle_beta   90.00
_cell.angle_gamma   90.00
#
_symmetry.space_group_name_H-M   'P 1'
#
loop_
_entity.id
_entity.type
_entity.pdbx_description
1 polymer ?
#
loop_
_entity_poly.entity_id
_entity_poly.type
_entity_poly.pdbx_seq_one_letter_code
_entity_poly.pdbx_strand_id
1 'polypeptide(L)'
;MFALPLATLSGVLATGALAATGIGQATKFRARFSTSRAGAASGLRLQTAGRLPQTGITEPPAVRETLVLPAGTRIRLAALPQCRASDAMLAAAGAEAACPKRSRVGDGSADGVLGGMAVHFGIGIYAVRGSLVFAAERDRQPLKQYFVGVSEGTRLVLTVPTLGGRIAPTAFAVRIAARAAAGGWLRTPVTCPPSGHWTATGYFQGVSSAAANAHPVTPAQKLVDRIPCR
;
A
#
# COMPACT_ATOMS: atom_id res chain seq x y z
N MET A 1 -26.53 10.44 -68.95
CA MET A 1 -25.36 9.86 -68.24
C MET A 1 -24.73 10.96 -67.42
N PHE A 2 -25.02 11.02 -66.12
CA PHE A 2 -24.44 12.00 -65.19
C PHE A 2 -23.53 11.25 -64.21
N ALA A 3 -22.25 11.59 -64.22
CA ALA A 3 -21.22 11.03 -63.36
C ALA A 3 -21.24 11.73 -61.99
N LEU A 4 -21.37 10.94 -60.91
CA LEU A 4 -21.27 11.41 -59.53
C LEU A 4 -19.82 11.28 -59.03
N PRO A 5 -19.25 12.31 -58.38
CA PRO A 5 -17.90 12.25 -57.81
C PRO A 5 -17.88 11.51 -56.46
N LEU A 6 -16.90 10.62 -56.29
CA LEU A 6 -16.53 10.01 -55.02
C LEU A 6 -15.94 11.09 -54.09
N ALA A 7 -16.59 11.36 -52.96
CA ALA A 7 -16.03 12.14 -51.87
C ALA A 7 -15.29 11.20 -50.89
N THR A 8 -13.97 11.33 -50.84
CA THR A 8 -13.08 10.64 -49.89
C THR A 8 -13.17 11.29 -48.51
N LEU A 9 -13.79 10.61 -47.55
CA LEU A 9 -13.82 11.00 -46.15
C LEU A 9 -12.45 10.74 -45.50
N SER A 10 -11.65 11.77 -45.29
CA SER A 10 -10.45 11.70 -44.45
C SER A 10 -10.85 11.65 -42.97
N GLY A 11 -10.81 10.46 -42.38
CA GLY A 11 -11.01 10.27 -40.95
C GLY A 11 -9.84 10.83 -40.15
N VAL A 12 -10.07 11.92 -39.41
CA VAL A 12 -9.13 12.44 -38.42
C VAL A 12 -9.07 11.45 -37.26
N LEU A 13 -8.00 10.67 -37.18
CA LEU A 13 -7.67 9.88 -36.00
C LEU A 13 -7.29 10.87 -34.88
N ALA A 14 -8.22 11.13 -33.96
CA ALA A 14 -7.92 11.83 -32.73
C ALA A 14 -6.92 10.98 -31.91
N THR A 15 -5.64 11.32 -32.00
CA THR A 15 -4.61 10.88 -31.06
C THR A 15 -4.95 11.49 -29.70
N GLY A 16 -5.76 10.76 -28.92
CA GLY A 16 -5.99 11.08 -27.52
C GLY A 16 -4.64 11.13 -26.82
N ALA A 17 -4.19 12.34 -26.48
CA ALA A 17 -3.03 12.53 -25.62
C ALA A 17 -3.37 11.86 -24.28
N LEU A 18 -2.79 10.69 -24.04
CA LEU A 18 -2.84 10.06 -22.73
C LEU A 18 -2.19 11.05 -21.77
N ALA A 19 -3.03 11.74 -20.98
CA ALA A 19 -2.54 12.57 -19.89
C ALA A 19 -1.55 11.71 -19.10
N ALA A 20 -0.31 12.20 -18.99
CA ALA A 20 0.72 11.48 -18.27
C ALA A 20 0.26 11.34 -16.82
N THR A 21 -0.18 10.15 -16.44
CA THR A 21 -0.48 9.79 -15.07
C THR A 21 0.86 9.60 -14.36
N GLY A 22 1.38 10.69 -13.80
CA GLY A 22 2.41 10.59 -12.79
C GLY A 22 1.79 9.86 -11.60
N ILE A 23 2.38 8.75 -11.23
CA ILE A 23 2.28 8.29 -9.85
C ILE A 23 3.17 9.26 -9.06
N GLY A 24 2.85 9.56 -7.81
CA GLY A 24 3.89 9.83 -6.81
C GLY A 24 4.95 8.70 -6.88
N GLN A 25 5.96 8.86 -7.73
CA GLN A 25 6.94 7.82 -8.04
C GLN A 25 7.66 7.48 -6.75
N ALA A 26 7.54 6.24 -6.28
CA ALA A 26 8.28 5.79 -5.11
C ALA A 26 9.77 5.91 -5.43
N THR A 27 10.50 6.75 -4.70
CA THR A 27 11.95 6.92 -4.86
C THR A 27 12.73 6.05 -3.92
N LYS A 28 12.09 5.61 -2.83
CA LYS A 28 12.73 4.82 -1.79
C LYS A 28 11.76 3.77 -1.28
N PHE A 29 12.29 2.59 -1.02
CA PHE A 29 11.59 1.50 -0.38
C PHE A 29 12.56 0.82 0.59
N ARG A 30 12.13 0.62 1.84
CA ARG A 30 12.84 -0.16 2.85
C ARG A 30 11.87 -1.09 3.55
N ALA A 31 12.29 -2.33 3.70
CA ALA A 31 11.62 -3.34 4.51
C ALA A 31 12.59 -3.85 5.56
N ARG A 32 12.13 -3.96 6.80
CA ARG A 32 12.94 -4.50 7.90
C ARG A 32 12.11 -5.42 8.76
N PHE A 33 12.66 -6.60 9.01
CA PHE A 33 12.19 -7.47 10.07
C PHE A 33 12.64 -6.92 11.43
N SER A 34 11.88 -7.20 12.48
CA SER A 34 12.28 -6.81 13.85
C SER A 34 13.38 -7.71 14.41
N THR A 35 13.75 -8.78 13.70
CA THR A 35 14.86 -9.67 14.01
C THR A 35 15.58 -10.06 12.71
N SER A 36 16.90 -10.25 12.78
CA SER A 36 17.71 -10.78 11.70
C SER A 36 17.87 -12.31 11.76
N ARG A 37 17.41 -12.96 12.84
CA ARG A 37 17.55 -14.40 13.02
C ARG A 37 16.69 -15.17 12.03
N ALA A 38 17.27 -16.15 11.34
CA ALA A 38 16.55 -17.04 10.46
C ALA A 38 15.48 -17.87 11.20
N GLY A 39 14.32 -18.06 10.55
CA GLY A 39 13.19 -18.84 11.04
C GLY A 39 12.48 -18.25 12.27
N ALA A 40 12.82 -17.05 12.72
CA ALA A 40 12.30 -16.47 13.96
C ALA A 40 10.99 -15.71 13.74
N ALA A 41 10.16 -15.64 14.79
CA ALA A 41 9.01 -14.73 14.81
C ALA A 41 9.50 -13.28 14.71
N SER A 42 8.82 -12.47 13.91
CA SER A 42 9.23 -11.10 13.63
C SER A 42 8.03 -10.18 13.43
N GLY A 43 8.25 -8.89 13.64
CA GLY A 43 7.42 -7.83 13.11
C GLY A 43 7.92 -7.37 11.74
N LEU A 44 7.30 -6.32 11.23
CA LEU A 44 7.64 -5.71 9.95
C LEU A 44 7.67 -4.19 10.11
N ARG A 45 8.71 -3.56 9.60
CA ARG A 45 8.79 -2.11 9.38
C ARG A 45 8.87 -1.87 7.89
N LEU A 46 8.01 -1.00 7.38
CA LEU A 46 8.01 -0.56 5.98
C LEU A 46 8.20 0.94 5.95
N GLN A 47 9.02 1.40 5.02
CA GLN A 47 9.20 2.82 4.73
C GLN A 47 9.25 3.00 3.22
N THR A 48 8.44 3.93 2.72
CA THR A 48 8.47 4.39 1.35
C THR A 48 8.60 5.91 1.34
N ALA A 49 9.25 6.43 0.32
CA ALA A 49 9.24 7.85 0.00
C ALA A 49 8.94 7.98 -1.49
N GLY A 50 8.25 9.04 -1.87
CA GLY A 50 7.84 9.35 -3.22
C GLY A 50 8.22 10.77 -3.62
N ARG A 51 8.11 11.07 -4.91
CA ARG A 51 8.20 12.45 -5.40
C ARG A 51 6.86 13.16 -5.23
N LEU A 52 6.94 14.47 -5.07
CA LEU A 52 5.79 15.32 -5.23
C LEU A 52 5.24 15.19 -6.66
N PRO A 53 3.92 15.21 -6.84
CA PRO A 53 3.32 15.26 -8.16
C PRO A 53 3.79 16.53 -8.88
N GLN A 54 4.03 16.45 -10.19
CA GLN A 54 4.29 17.65 -10.99
C GLN A 54 2.98 18.42 -11.18
N THR A 55 3.06 19.75 -11.20
CA THR A 55 1.89 20.60 -11.48
C THR A 55 1.25 20.21 -12.82
N GLY A 56 -0.08 20.05 -12.82
CA GLY A 56 -0.84 19.70 -14.03
C GLY A 56 -0.95 18.20 -14.31
N ILE A 57 -0.32 17.34 -13.50
CA ILE A 57 -0.51 15.89 -13.59
C ILE A 57 -1.77 15.46 -12.83
N THR A 58 -2.55 14.56 -13.45
CA THR A 58 -3.65 13.87 -12.78
C THR A 58 -3.13 12.63 -12.08
N GLU A 59 -3.28 12.58 -10.76
CA GLU A 59 -2.94 11.40 -9.96
C GLU A 59 -3.97 10.28 -10.15
N PRO A 60 -3.54 9.01 -10.10
CA PRO A 60 -4.47 7.88 -10.15
C PRO A 60 -5.43 7.91 -8.95
N PRO A 61 -6.65 7.37 -9.05
CA PRO A 61 -7.61 7.32 -7.94
C PRO A 61 -7.14 6.53 -6.70
N ALA A 62 -6.19 5.62 -6.88
CA ALA A 62 -5.51 4.93 -5.79
C ALA A 62 -4.12 4.46 -6.22
N VAL A 63 -3.27 4.18 -5.23
CA VAL A 63 -1.95 3.58 -5.40
C VAL A 63 -1.95 2.18 -4.77
N ARG A 64 -1.65 1.15 -5.57
CA ARG A 64 -1.42 -0.21 -5.11
C ARG A 64 0.05 -0.41 -4.80
N GLU A 65 0.34 -0.79 -3.56
CA GLU A 65 1.65 -1.19 -3.08
C GLU A 65 1.65 -2.71 -2.86
N THR A 66 2.42 -3.45 -3.65
CA THR A 66 2.63 -4.89 -3.44
C THR A 66 4.02 -5.11 -2.89
N LEU A 67 4.09 -5.52 -1.63
CA LEU A 67 5.31 -5.98 -1.00
C LEU A 67 5.47 -7.48 -1.18
N VAL A 68 6.49 -7.90 -1.90
CA VAL A 68 6.95 -9.30 -1.94
C VAL A 68 8.03 -9.48 -0.88
N LEU A 69 7.71 -10.21 0.19
CA LEU A 69 8.66 -10.55 1.24
C LEU A 69 9.67 -11.62 0.77
N PRO A 70 10.82 -11.74 1.45
CA PRO A 70 11.79 -12.78 1.17
C PRO A 70 11.18 -14.18 1.05
N ALA A 71 11.66 -14.97 0.08
CA ALA A 71 11.23 -16.35 -0.10
C ALA A 71 11.36 -17.15 1.21
N GLY A 72 10.33 -17.92 1.55
CA GLY A 72 10.26 -18.67 2.81
C GLY A 72 9.72 -17.86 4.00
N THR A 73 9.47 -16.56 3.87
CA THR A 73 8.72 -15.79 4.87
C THR A 73 7.30 -16.37 4.99
N ARG A 74 6.80 -16.49 6.22
CA ARG A 74 5.42 -16.95 6.48
C ARG A 74 4.61 -15.82 7.10
N ILE A 75 3.47 -15.49 6.51
CA ILE A 75 2.50 -14.52 7.01
C ILE A 75 1.27 -15.25 7.54
N ARG A 76 0.79 -14.89 8.73
CA ARG A 76 -0.35 -15.45 9.43
C ARG A 76 -1.17 -14.32 10.06
N LEU A 77 -1.81 -13.51 9.23
CA LEU A 77 -2.60 -12.37 9.72
C LEU A 77 -3.71 -12.79 10.69
N ALA A 78 -4.30 -13.98 10.49
CA ALA A 78 -5.29 -14.55 11.41
C ALA A 78 -4.75 -14.85 12.83
N ALA A 79 -3.44 -14.95 13.01
CA ALA A 79 -2.82 -15.14 14.33
C ALA A 79 -2.75 -13.85 15.15
N LEU A 80 -3.03 -12.69 14.55
CA LEU A 80 -3.13 -11.42 15.25
C LEU A 80 -4.45 -11.34 16.07
N PRO A 81 -4.52 -10.55 17.15
CA PRO A 81 -5.77 -10.32 17.86
C PRO A 81 -6.79 -9.64 16.93
N GLN A 82 -7.83 -10.37 16.52
CA GLN A 82 -8.75 -9.87 15.49
C GLN A 82 -9.81 -8.92 16.06
N CYS A 83 -10.09 -7.88 15.30
CA CYS A 83 -11.32 -7.11 15.35
C CYS A 83 -12.37 -7.77 14.43
N ARG A 84 -13.63 -7.76 14.88
CA ARG A 84 -14.78 -8.31 14.13
C ARG A 84 -15.70 -7.23 13.54
N ALA A 85 -15.29 -5.96 13.56
CA ALA A 85 -16.05 -4.88 12.96
C ALA A 85 -16.34 -5.18 11.49
N SER A 86 -17.57 -4.87 11.06
CA SER A 86 -17.94 -4.90 9.64
C SER A 86 -17.41 -3.66 8.92
N ASP A 87 -17.40 -3.68 7.59
CA ASP A 87 -17.00 -2.51 6.80
C ASP A 87 -17.93 -1.31 7.07
N ALA A 88 -19.23 -1.57 7.31
CA ALA A 88 -20.18 -0.54 7.71
C ALA A 88 -19.82 0.10 9.06
N MET A 89 -19.38 -0.69 10.05
CA MET A 89 -18.91 -0.15 11.34
C MET A 89 -17.62 0.66 11.17
N LEU A 90 -16.67 0.16 10.38
CA LEU A 90 -15.41 0.85 10.09
C LEU A 90 -15.66 2.19 9.38
N ALA A 91 -16.57 2.23 8.41
CA ALA A 91 -16.95 3.45 7.70
C ALA A 91 -17.67 4.45 8.62
N ALA A 92 -18.56 3.98 9.48
CA ALA A 92 -19.34 4.87 10.37
C ALA A 92 -18.51 5.45 11.52
N ALA A 93 -17.73 4.60 12.19
CA ALA A 93 -17.05 4.93 13.45
C ALA A 93 -15.53 5.10 13.32
N GLY A 94 -14.91 4.61 12.25
CA GLY A 94 -13.45 4.45 12.17
C GLY A 94 -12.97 3.19 12.89
N ALA A 95 -11.77 2.70 12.55
CA ALA A 95 -11.22 1.49 13.16
C ALA A 95 -10.90 1.70 14.65
N GLU A 96 -10.50 2.90 15.03
CA GLU A 96 -10.13 3.32 16.37
C GLU A 96 -11.27 3.14 17.37
N ALA A 97 -12.50 3.45 16.95
CA ALA A 97 -13.70 3.30 17.76
C ALA A 97 -14.38 1.93 17.57
N ALA A 98 -14.34 1.37 16.36
CA ALA A 98 -15.00 0.10 16.05
C ALA A 98 -14.23 -1.13 16.56
N CYS A 99 -12.92 -1.01 16.83
CA CYS A 99 -12.08 -2.13 17.19
C CYS A 99 -11.54 -2.08 18.62
N PRO A 100 -11.42 -3.25 19.30
CA PRO A 100 -10.84 -3.30 20.63
C PRO A 100 -9.34 -2.96 20.59
N LYS A 101 -8.81 -2.25 21.60
CA LYS A 101 -7.39 -1.81 21.65
C LYS A 101 -6.37 -2.93 21.36
N ARG A 102 -6.66 -4.17 21.77
CA ARG A 102 -5.78 -5.33 21.54
C ARG A 102 -5.56 -5.66 20.05
N SER A 103 -6.51 -5.31 19.18
CA SER A 103 -6.39 -5.54 17.74
C SER A 103 -5.57 -4.47 17.03
N ARG A 104 -5.20 -3.37 17.71
CA ARG A 104 -4.18 -2.45 17.22
C ARG A 104 -2.81 -3.12 17.30
N VAL A 105 -2.29 -3.54 16.16
CA VAL A 105 -1.07 -4.36 16.01
C VAL A 105 0.14 -3.55 15.56
N GLY A 106 -0.08 -2.29 15.19
CA GLY A 106 0.97 -1.41 14.73
C GLY A 106 0.56 0.05 14.69
N ASP A 107 1.53 0.85 14.27
CA ASP A 107 1.46 2.29 14.16
C ASP A 107 2.30 2.75 12.97
N GLY A 108 2.10 4.00 12.56
CA GLY A 108 2.88 4.61 11.51
C GLY A 108 2.46 6.04 11.22
N SER A 109 2.91 6.52 10.07
CA SER A 109 2.56 7.82 9.52
C SER A 109 2.54 7.80 8.00
N ALA A 110 1.85 8.76 7.42
CA ALA A 110 1.90 9.06 6.00
C ALA A 110 2.00 10.57 5.77
N ASP A 111 2.72 10.93 4.73
CA ASP A 111 2.79 12.29 4.21
C ASP A 111 2.19 12.31 2.80
N GLY A 112 1.61 13.44 2.44
CA GLY A 112 1.14 13.67 1.07
C GLY A 112 0.89 15.14 0.77
N VAL A 113 0.32 15.39 -0.41
CA VAL A 113 -0.09 16.74 -0.84
C VAL A 113 -1.58 16.74 -1.14
N LEU A 114 -2.34 17.62 -0.48
CA LEU A 114 -3.77 17.84 -0.70
C LEU A 114 -4.00 19.25 -1.22
N GLY A 115 -4.42 19.39 -2.48
CA GLY A 115 -4.67 20.71 -3.09
C GLY A 115 -3.44 21.63 -3.08
N GLY A 116 -2.24 21.07 -3.25
CA GLY A 116 -0.97 21.80 -3.21
C GLY A 116 -0.38 22.00 -1.81
N MET A 117 -1.11 21.68 -0.74
CA MET A 117 -0.62 21.79 0.63
C MET A 117 -0.08 20.46 1.15
N ALA A 118 1.08 20.49 1.79
CA ALA A 118 1.62 19.32 2.48
C ALA A 118 0.71 18.92 3.66
N VAL A 119 0.45 17.63 3.79
CA VAL A 119 -0.38 17.05 4.85
C VAL A 119 0.34 15.87 5.48
N HIS A 120 0.18 15.73 6.80
CA HIS A 120 0.70 14.63 7.59
C HIS A 120 -0.44 13.94 8.33
N PHE A 121 -0.35 12.61 8.42
CA PHE A 121 -1.31 11.77 9.13
C PHE A 121 -0.59 10.73 9.98
N GLY A 122 -1.08 10.51 11.19
CA GLY A 122 -0.77 9.30 11.95
C GLY A 122 -1.53 8.12 11.38
N ILE A 123 -1.04 6.90 11.62
CA ILE A 123 -1.70 5.68 11.18
C ILE A 123 -1.81 4.70 12.35
N GLY A 124 -3.03 4.26 12.63
CA GLY A 124 -3.31 3.09 13.46
C GLY A 124 -3.46 1.85 12.59
N ILE A 125 -2.80 0.74 12.95
CA ILE A 125 -2.90 -0.52 12.20
C ILE A 125 -3.65 -1.55 13.01
N TYR A 126 -4.78 -2.00 12.50
CA TYR A 126 -5.69 -2.93 13.17
C TYR A 126 -5.77 -4.25 12.42
N ALA A 127 -5.70 -5.37 13.13
CA ALA A 127 -6.03 -6.67 12.54
C ALA A 127 -7.54 -6.83 12.53
N VAL A 128 -8.15 -6.94 11.34
CA VAL A 128 -9.61 -7.03 11.17
C VAL A 128 -9.92 -8.18 10.24
N ARG A 129 -10.65 -9.19 10.74
CA ARG A 129 -11.17 -10.32 9.95
C ARG A 129 -10.14 -10.98 9.01
N GLY A 130 -8.89 -11.12 9.43
CA GLY A 130 -7.81 -11.73 8.65
C GLY A 130 -7.03 -10.77 7.75
N SER A 131 -7.34 -9.48 7.78
CA SER A 131 -6.67 -8.40 7.05
C SER A 131 -6.05 -7.38 8.00
N LEU A 132 -5.26 -6.46 7.45
CA LEU A 132 -4.77 -5.29 8.16
C LEU A 132 -5.57 -4.07 7.69
N VAL A 133 -6.11 -3.29 8.62
CA VAL A 133 -6.76 -2.00 8.35
C VAL A 133 -5.83 -0.90 8.83
N PHE A 134 -5.42 -0.04 7.90
CA PHE A 134 -4.59 1.14 8.16
C PHE A 134 -5.53 2.35 8.24
N ALA A 135 -5.80 2.81 9.45
CA ALA A 135 -6.72 3.91 9.70
C ALA A 135 -5.93 5.21 9.94
N ALA A 136 -6.34 6.27 9.25
CA ALA A 136 -5.71 7.58 9.36
C ALA A 136 -6.20 8.29 10.63
N GLU A 137 -5.24 8.84 11.37
CA GLU A 137 -5.44 9.53 12.64
C GLU A 137 -4.81 10.94 12.56
N ARG A 138 -5.44 11.92 13.23
CA ARG A 138 -4.82 13.23 13.51
C ARG A 138 -4.92 13.48 15.01
N ASP A 139 -3.78 13.69 15.67
CA ASP A 139 -3.74 13.86 17.13
C ASP A 139 -4.45 12.73 17.90
N ARG A 140 -4.33 11.49 17.37
CA ARG A 140 -5.02 10.26 17.83
C ARG A 140 -6.55 10.29 17.71
N GLN A 141 -7.11 11.26 17.00
CA GLN A 141 -8.52 11.29 16.63
C GLN A 141 -8.72 10.60 15.27
N PRO A 142 -9.78 9.79 15.11
CA PRO A 142 -10.04 9.09 13.86
C PRO A 142 -10.43 10.05 12.75
N LEU A 143 -9.81 9.93 11.58
CA LEU A 143 -10.22 10.67 10.36
C LEU A 143 -11.28 9.92 9.54
N LYS A 144 -11.71 8.73 10.00
CA LYS A 144 -12.64 7.83 9.31
C LYS A 144 -12.23 7.45 7.88
N GLN A 145 -10.94 7.61 7.59
CA GLN A 145 -10.32 7.17 6.36
C GLN A 145 -9.47 5.95 6.69
N TYR A 146 -9.63 4.89 5.93
CA TYR A 146 -8.82 3.70 6.08
C TYR A 146 -8.58 3.02 4.74
N PHE A 147 -7.59 2.15 4.71
CA PHE A 147 -7.37 1.23 3.62
C PHE A 147 -7.00 -0.15 4.14
N VAL A 148 -7.19 -1.15 3.29
CA VAL A 148 -7.02 -2.56 3.65
C VAL A 148 -5.74 -3.09 3.03
N GLY A 149 -4.96 -3.77 3.86
CA GLY A 149 -3.84 -4.62 3.47
C GLY A 149 -4.22 -6.09 3.60
N VAL A 150 -3.99 -6.87 2.55
CA VAL A 150 -4.26 -8.31 2.50
C VAL A 150 -2.99 -9.09 2.23
N SER A 151 -2.92 -10.34 2.71
CA SER A 151 -1.78 -11.22 2.45
C SER A 151 -2.13 -12.30 1.43
N GLU A 152 -1.26 -12.50 0.45
CA GLU A 152 -1.34 -13.57 -0.56
C GLU A 152 0.00 -14.31 -0.61
N GLY A 153 0.10 -15.43 0.12
CA GLY A 153 1.37 -16.14 0.27
C GLY A 153 2.45 -15.29 0.95
N THR A 154 3.49 -14.92 0.21
CA THR A 154 4.57 -14.01 0.67
C THR A 154 4.31 -12.55 0.33
N ARG A 155 3.17 -12.24 -0.29
CA ARG A 155 2.82 -10.88 -0.69
C ARG A 155 1.97 -10.22 0.38
N LEU A 156 2.25 -8.95 0.65
CA LEU A 156 1.34 -8.05 1.33
C LEU A 156 0.93 -6.96 0.34
N VAL A 157 -0.36 -6.89 0.03
CA VAL A 157 -0.92 -5.95 -0.95
C VAL A 157 -1.71 -4.89 -0.20
N LEU A 158 -1.34 -3.63 -0.36
CA LEU A 158 -2.03 -2.47 0.19
C LEU A 158 -2.54 -1.62 -0.97
N THR A 159 -3.77 -1.11 -0.88
CA THR A 159 -4.28 -0.15 -1.87
C THR A 159 -4.68 1.13 -1.17
N VAL A 160 -3.88 2.18 -1.34
CA VAL A 160 -4.04 3.47 -0.68
C VAL A 160 -4.89 4.39 -1.57
N PRO A 161 -6.08 4.83 -1.13
CA PRO A 161 -6.89 5.77 -1.89
C PRO A 161 -6.22 7.15 -1.93
N THR A 162 -6.25 7.81 -3.09
CA THR A 162 -5.75 9.19 -3.25
C THR A 162 -6.87 10.22 -3.06
N LEU A 163 -8.00 9.84 -2.45
CA LEU A 163 -9.22 10.66 -2.36
C LEU A 163 -9.68 11.21 -3.74
N GLY A 164 -9.68 10.35 -4.75
CA GLY A 164 -10.06 10.72 -6.12
C GLY A 164 -8.99 11.56 -6.82
N GLY A 165 -7.71 11.24 -6.61
CA GLY A 165 -6.57 11.97 -7.20
C GLY A 165 -6.22 13.28 -6.49
N ARG A 166 -6.82 13.56 -5.33
CA ARG A 166 -6.62 14.81 -4.58
C ARG A 166 -5.46 14.75 -3.58
N ILE A 167 -5.07 13.55 -3.15
CA ILE A 167 -3.91 13.30 -2.29
C ILE A 167 -2.87 12.50 -3.05
N ALA A 168 -1.72 13.11 -3.28
CA ALA A 168 -0.53 12.39 -3.74
C ALA A 168 0.28 11.91 -2.51
N PRO A 169 0.41 10.59 -2.27
CA PRO A 169 1.24 10.09 -1.18
C PRO A 169 2.72 10.34 -1.47
N THR A 170 3.43 10.95 -0.53
CA THR A 170 4.86 11.30 -0.66
C THR A 170 5.75 10.54 0.31
N ALA A 171 5.19 10.01 1.40
CA ALA A 171 5.89 9.08 2.27
C ALA A 171 4.92 8.20 3.04
N PHE A 172 5.36 7.00 3.38
CA PHE A 172 4.62 6.08 4.22
C PHE A 172 5.60 5.32 5.10
N ALA A 173 5.38 5.33 6.41
CA ALA A 173 6.22 4.63 7.37
C ALA A 173 5.35 3.89 8.37
N VAL A 174 5.46 2.57 8.41
CA VAL A 174 4.64 1.74 9.32
C VAL A 174 5.48 0.70 10.03
N ARG A 175 5.03 0.33 11.23
CA ARG A 175 5.58 -0.72 12.06
C ARG A 175 4.47 -1.60 12.58
N ILE A 176 4.52 -2.88 12.23
CA ILE A 176 3.65 -3.92 12.75
C ILE A 176 4.49 -4.77 13.71
N ALA A 177 4.11 -4.80 14.99
CA ALA A 177 4.87 -5.49 16.02
C ALA A 177 4.79 -7.02 15.87
N ALA A 178 5.79 -7.75 16.34
CA ALA A 178 5.85 -9.22 16.25
C ALA A 178 4.79 -9.99 17.06
N ARG A 179 3.86 -9.30 17.75
CA ARG A 179 3.12 -9.73 18.97
C ARG A 179 2.88 -11.24 19.13
N ALA A 180 3.05 -11.67 20.38
CA ALA A 180 3.46 -13.00 20.85
C ALA A 180 2.40 -14.12 20.91
N ALA A 181 1.39 -14.14 20.04
CA ALA A 181 0.55 -15.34 19.97
C ALA A 181 1.39 -16.50 19.36
N ALA A 182 1.86 -17.41 20.23
CA ALA A 182 2.45 -18.75 20.03
C ALA A 182 3.18 -19.08 18.71
N GLY A 183 3.82 -18.11 18.05
CA GLY A 183 4.46 -18.30 16.75
C GLY A 183 4.69 -17.04 15.92
N GLY A 184 4.05 -15.92 16.28
CA GLY A 184 4.14 -14.64 15.59
C GLY A 184 3.31 -14.61 14.30
N TRP A 185 2.79 -13.44 13.94
CA TRP A 185 2.05 -13.26 12.68
C TRP A 185 2.97 -13.29 11.45
N LEU A 186 4.26 -13.03 11.64
CA LEU A 186 5.27 -13.11 10.61
C LEU A 186 6.46 -13.91 11.11
N ARG A 187 6.97 -14.80 10.26
CA ARG A 187 8.23 -15.51 10.48
C ARG A 187 9.19 -15.25 9.35
N THR A 188 10.44 -14.96 9.70
CA THR A 188 11.54 -14.80 8.74
C THR A 188 11.84 -16.13 8.03
N PRO A 189 12.49 -16.10 6.85
CA PRO A 189 12.94 -17.31 6.18
C PRO A 189 13.84 -18.17 7.08
N VAL A 190 13.74 -19.50 6.98
CA VAL A 190 14.51 -20.45 7.81
C VAL A 190 16.01 -20.49 7.47
N THR A 191 16.39 -19.96 6.30
CA THR A 191 17.78 -19.94 5.83
C THR A 191 18.19 -18.51 5.50
N CYS A 192 19.36 -18.09 5.98
CA CYS A 192 20.02 -16.87 5.54
C CYS A 192 20.90 -17.19 4.31
N PRO A 193 20.74 -16.50 3.16
CA PRO A 193 21.59 -16.72 2.00
C PRO A 193 23.08 -16.42 2.31
N PRO A 194 24.03 -17.00 1.56
CA PRO A 194 25.47 -16.69 1.72
C PRO A 194 25.81 -15.20 1.58
N SER A 195 24.97 -14.42 0.90
CA SER A 195 25.11 -12.96 0.79
C SER A 195 24.89 -12.21 2.11
N GLY A 196 24.44 -12.88 3.18
CA GLY A 196 24.09 -12.28 4.47
C GLY A 196 22.80 -11.44 4.45
N HIS A 197 22.03 -11.51 3.35
CA HIS A 197 20.84 -10.70 3.17
C HIS A 197 19.69 -11.48 2.51
N TRP A 198 18.49 -11.26 3.04
CA TRP A 198 17.25 -11.54 2.33
C TRP A 198 16.86 -10.40 1.39
N THR A 199 16.09 -10.70 0.35
CA THR A 199 15.62 -9.70 -0.61
C THR A 199 14.12 -9.46 -0.44
N ALA A 200 13.72 -8.20 -0.28
CA ALA A 200 12.33 -7.77 -0.36
C ALA A 200 12.13 -6.90 -1.60
N THR A 201 10.97 -7.00 -2.24
CA THR A 201 10.63 -6.21 -3.43
C THR A 201 9.34 -5.46 -3.20
N GLY A 202 9.32 -4.16 -3.46
CA GLY A 202 8.11 -3.35 -3.51
C GLY A 202 7.72 -3.08 -4.97
N TYR A 203 6.44 -3.24 -5.29
CA TYR A 203 5.84 -2.82 -6.56
C TYR A 203 4.81 -1.71 -6.28
N PHE A 204 4.93 -0.59 -6.99
CA PHE A 204 4.11 0.60 -6.80
C PHE A 204 3.41 0.94 -8.11
N GLN A 205 2.08 1.04 -8.08
CA GLN A 205 1.29 1.18 -9.29
C GLN A 205 0.03 2.01 -9.04
N GLY A 206 -0.25 2.98 -9.90
CA GLY A 206 -1.54 3.65 -9.96
C GLY A 206 -2.62 2.69 -10.45
N VAL A 207 -3.77 2.68 -9.78
CA VAL A 207 -4.92 1.84 -10.12
C VAL A 207 -6.21 2.67 -10.20
N SER A 208 -7.19 2.18 -10.95
CA SER A 208 -8.43 2.91 -11.25
C SER A 208 -9.36 3.14 -10.05
N SER A 209 -9.19 2.39 -8.96
CA SER A 209 -9.94 2.57 -7.71
C SER A 209 -9.24 1.87 -6.54
N ALA A 210 -9.73 2.08 -5.32
CA ALA A 210 -9.23 1.35 -4.15
C ALA A 210 -9.77 -0.10 -4.04
N ALA A 211 -10.61 -0.54 -4.96
CA ALA A 211 -11.22 -1.87 -4.93
C ALA A 211 -10.20 -2.97 -5.26
N ALA A 212 -10.43 -4.19 -4.75
CA ALA A 212 -9.55 -5.34 -4.98
C ALA A 212 -9.41 -5.68 -6.47
N ASN A 213 -10.47 -5.48 -7.27
CA ASN A 213 -10.49 -5.71 -8.72
C ASN A 213 -10.02 -4.50 -9.55
N ALA A 214 -9.47 -3.45 -8.93
CA ALA A 214 -9.01 -2.28 -9.66
C ALA A 214 -7.94 -2.63 -10.70
N HIS A 215 -8.04 -2.01 -11.87
CA HIS A 215 -7.10 -2.24 -12.97
C HIS A 215 -5.95 -1.23 -12.89
N PRO A 216 -4.72 -1.66 -13.25
CA PRO A 216 -3.61 -0.75 -13.46
C PRO A 216 -3.93 0.37 -14.44
N VAL A 217 -3.58 1.60 -14.08
CA VAL A 217 -3.60 2.77 -15.00
C VAL A 217 -2.21 3.33 -15.25
N THR A 218 -1.20 2.78 -14.59
CA THR A 218 0.22 3.08 -14.82
C THR A 218 1.03 1.77 -14.85
N PRO A 219 2.23 1.75 -15.44
CA PRO A 219 3.18 0.67 -15.24
C PRO A 219 3.53 0.51 -13.75
N ALA A 220 3.84 -0.72 -13.33
CA ALA A 220 4.31 -0.97 -11.96
C ALA A 220 5.79 -0.59 -11.85
N GLN A 221 6.11 0.29 -10.90
CA GLN A 221 7.48 0.61 -10.53
C GLN A 221 8.01 -0.42 -9.52
N LYS A 222 9.17 -1.01 -9.80
CA LYS A 222 9.81 -1.99 -8.92
C LYS A 222 10.96 -1.35 -8.13
N LEU A 223 10.95 -1.53 -6.81
CA LEU A 223 12.06 -1.20 -5.91
C LEU A 223 12.48 -2.43 -5.11
N VAL A 224 13.77 -2.54 -4.78
CA VAL A 224 14.34 -3.70 -4.08
C VAL A 224 15.08 -3.22 -2.83
N ASP A 225 14.90 -3.93 -1.72
CA ASP A 225 15.66 -3.73 -0.49
C ASP A 225 16.35 -5.03 -0.05
N ARG A 226 17.51 -4.90 0.59
CA ARG A 226 18.28 -6.00 1.18
C ARG A 226 18.13 -5.95 2.69
N ILE A 227 17.57 -7.00 3.28
CA ILE A 227 17.33 -7.16 4.71
C ILE A 227 18.44 -8.02 5.31
N PRO A 228 19.28 -7.49 6.22
CA PRO A 228 20.33 -8.29 6.85
C PRO A 228 19.78 -9.51 7.59
N CYS A 229 20.47 -10.64 7.51
CA CYS A 229 20.13 -11.87 8.22
C CYS A 229 21.34 -12.53 8.88
N ARG A 230 21.07 -13.40 9.85
CA ARG A 230 22.05 -14.25 10.54
C ARG A 230 21.41 -15.54 11.02
#